data_AF-A0A956U2W4-F1
#
_entry.id   AF-A0A956U2W4-F1
#
_cell.length_a   1.000
_cell.length_b   1.000
_cell.length_c   1.000
_cell.angle_alpha   90.00
_cell.angle_beta   90.00
_cell.angle_gamma   90.00
#
_symmetry.space_group_name_H-M   'P 1'
#
loop_
_entity.id
_entity.type
_entity.pdbx_description
1 polymer ?
#
loop_
_entity_poly.entity_id
_entity_poly.type
_entity_poly.pdbx_seq_one_letter_code
_entity_poly.pdbx_strand_id
1 'polypeptide(L)'
;MTALDYIRIIELSDVEPDNKGVLEVTFAIEFSDDREFSESKSGVITFKMSDVIDTSGLGHDDVRKIAVGLVSEIFVREKDEDGFIDIYHIEGLPLAEWLLANTPYLNQ
;
A
#
# COMPACT_ATOMS: atom_id res chain seq x y z
N MET A 1 -20.88 10.05 9.28
CA MET A 1 -20.33 8.86 8.60
C MET A 1 -19.23 9.38 7.71
N THR A 2 -17.98 9.16 8.11
CA THR A 2 -16.80 9.45 7.30
C THR A 2 -16.89 8.58 6.05
N ALA A 3 -16.80 9.22 4.90
CA ALA A 3 -16.86 8.51 3.64
C ALA A 3 -15.60 7.65 3.49
N LEU A 4 -15.80 6.44 2.96
CA LEU A 4 -14.78 5.40 2.86
C LEU A 4 -14.23 5.44 1.43
N ASP A 5 -13.12 6.15 1.25
CA ASP A 5 -12.30 6.05 0.05
C ASP A 5 -11.59 4.69 0.04
N TYR A 6 -11.78 3.91 -1.03
CA TYR A 6 -10.99 2.70 -1.25
C TYR A 6 -9.84 2.97 -2.24
N ILE A 7 -8.75 2.25 -2.04
CA ILE A 7 -7.64 2.10 -2.98
C ILE A 7 -7.47 0.62 -3.24
N ARG A 8 -7.63 0.21 -4.48
CA ARG A 8 -7.29 -1.12 -4.95
C ARG A 8 -5.97 -1.07 -5.71
N ILE A 9 -5.02 -1.90 -5.33
CA ILE A 9 -3.78 -2.05 -6.10
C ILE A 9 -4.07 -2.94 -7.32
N ILE A 10 -3.78 -2.42 -8.51
CA ILE A 10 -4.03 -3.10 -9.77
C ILE A 10 -2.79 -3.84 -10.24
N GLU A 11 -1.63 -3.19 -10.16
CA GLU A 11 -0.36 -3.76 -10.56
C GLU A 11 0.81 -3.07 -9.85
N LEU A 12 1.89 -3.83 -9.70
CA LEU A 12 3.20 -3.27 -9.36
C LEU A 12 3.79 -2.63 -10.62
N SER A 13 3.96 -1.30 -10.59
CA SER A 13 4.55 -0.56 -11.70
C SER A 13 6.07 -0.56 -11.62
N ASP A 14 6.63 -0.29 -10.43
CA ASP A 14 8.08 -0.20 -10.27
C ASP A 14 8.58 -0.44 -8.84
N VAL A 15 9.84 -0.83 -8.72
CA VAL A 15 10.59 -0.89 -7.47
C VAL A 15 11.96 -0.30 -7.73
N GLU A 16 12.18 0.93 -7.28
CA GLU A 16 13.44 1.65 -7.50
C GLU A 16 13.94 2.29 -6.19
N PRO A 17 15.27 2.36 -5.98
CA PRO A 17 15.81 3.13 -4.89
C PRO A 17 15.63 4.64 -5.13
N ASP A 18 15.24 5.36 -4.09
CA ASP A 18 15.27 6.82 -4.09
C ASP A 18 16.71 7.35 -4.12
N ASN A 19 16.86 8.69 -4.16
CA ASN A 19 18.17 9.35 -4.19
C ASN A 19 19.07 9.05 -2.96
N LYS A 20 18.52 8.41 -1.91
CA LYS A 20 19.22 8.00 -0.68
C LYS A 20 19.42 6.48 -0.61
N GLY A 21 19.01 5.74 -1.63
CA GLY A 21 19.10 4.27 -1.67
C GLY A 21 17.96 3.55 -0.96
N VAL A 22 16.90 4.25 -0.54
CA VAL A 22 15.73 3.64 0.09
C VAL A 22 14.81 3.10 -1.00
N LEU A 23 14.41 1.84 -0.92
CA LEU A 23 13.52 1.23 -1.91
C LEU A 23 12.11 1.83 -1.84
N GLU A 24 11.73 2.49 -2.93
CA GLU A 24 10.38 2.96 -3.21
C GLU A 24 9.65 1.95 -4.10
N VAL A 25 8.38 1.74 -3.80
CA VAL A 25 7.50 0.83 -4.52
C VAL A 25 6.36 1.64 -5.08
N THR A 26 6.18 1.57 -6.39
CA THR A 26 5.16 2.31 -7.12
C THR A 26 4.11 1.34 -7.67
N PHE A 27 2.85 1.61 -7.37
CA PHE A 27 1.70 0.82 -7.79
C PHE A 27 0.78 1.63 -8.68
N ALA A 28 0.24 0.99 -9.73
CA ALA A 28 -0.96 1.49 -10.35
C ALA A 28 -2.16 1.09 -9.48
N ILE A 29 -3.04 2.06 -9.25
CA ILE A 29 -4.19 1.88 -8.38
C ILE A 29 -5.48 2.25 -9.10
N GLU A 30 -6.56 1.66 -8.61
CA GLU A 30 -7.91 2.12 -8.82
C GLU A 30 -8.41 2.66 -7.48
N PHE A 31 -8.97 3.87 -7.46
CA PHE A 31 -9.48 4.46 -6.23
C PHE A 31 -10.82 5.13 -6.47
N SER A 32 -11.61 5.25 -5.40
CA SER A 32 -12.83 6.04 -5.39
C SER A 32 -12.69 7.21 -4.41
N ASP A 33 -13.34 8.31 -4.74
CA ASP A 33 -13.49 9.52 -3.92
C ASP A 33 -14.86 9.48 -3.23
N ASP A 34 -14.93 9.95 -1.99
CA ASP A 34 -16.09 10.26 -1.15
C ASP A 34 -17.36 10.70 -1.91
N ARG A 35 -17.22 11.38 -3.05
CA ARG A 35 -18.34 11.92 -3.84
C ARG A 35 -18.80 11.03 -5.00
N GLU A 36 -18.01 10.05 -5.39
CA GLU A 36 -18.15 9.29 -6.65
C GLU A 36 -17.87 7.79 -6.43
N PHE A 37 -18.52 7.17 -5.43
CA PHE A 37 -18.41 5.71 -5.20
C PHE A 37 -18.75 4.86 -6.43
N SER A 38 -19.58 5.38 -7.34
CA SER A 38 -19.95 4.71 -8.58
C SER A 38 -18.94 4.85 -9.72
N GLU A 39 -17.94 5.71 -9.59
CA GLU A 39 -16.93 5.97 -10.64
C GLU A 39 -15.53 5.82 -10.06
N SER A 40 -14.88 4.71 -10.41
CA SER A 40 -13.49 4.49 -10.04
C SER A 40 -12.55 5.29 -10.95
N LYS A 41 -11.45 5.78 -10.36
CA LYS A 41 -10.39 6.52 -11.04
C LYS A 41 -9.11 5.71 -11.02
N SER A 42 -8.36 5.75 -12.12
CA SER A 42 -7.01 5.18 -12.16
C SER A 42 -5.99 6.22 -11.65
N GLY A 43 -5.00 5.75 -10.92
CA GLY A 43 -3.92 6.59 -10.41
C GLY A 43 -2.66 5.78 -10.15
N VAL A 44 -1.68 6.45 -9.52
CA VAL A 44 -0.43 5.84 -9.09
C VAL A 44 -0.18 6.25 -7.64
N ILE A 45 0.31 5.32 -6.84
CA ILE A 45 0.79 5.58 -5.48
C ILE A 45 2.20 5.04 -5.31
N THR A 46 3.05 5.80 -4.64
CA THR A 46 4.43 5.40 -4.33
C THR A 46 4.61 5.39 -2.83
N PHE A 47 5.12 4.29 -2.30
CA PHE A 47 5.45 4.14 -0.90
C PHE A 47 6.95 3.91 -0.73
N LYS A 48 7.56 4.58 0.25
CA LYS A 48 8.83 4.14 0.80
C LYS A 48 8.55 2.94 1.69
N MET A 49 9.11 1.77 1.39
CA MET A 49 8.80 0.58 2.16
C MET A 49 9.22 0.70 3.63
N SER A 50 10.27 1.48 3.90
CA SER A 50 10.71 1.82 5.25
C SER A 50 9.70 2.59 6.08
N ASP A 51 8.76 3.29 5.44
CA ASP A 51 7.71 4.05 6.13
C ASP A 51 6.57 3.13 6.58
N VAL A 52 6.51 1.91 6.04
CA VAL A 52 5.43 0.95 6.28
C VAL A 52 5.90 -0.20 7.17
N ILE A 53 7.10 -0.76 6.90
CA ILE A 53 7.69 -1.87 7.67
C ILE A 53 9.19 -1.63 7.87
N ASP A 54 9.78 -2.26 8.88
CA ASP A 54 11.25 -2.30 9.00
C ASP A 54 11.83 -3.10 7.84
N THR A 55 12.58 -2.42 6.96
CA THR A 55 13.21 -3.01 5.79
C THR A 55 14.67 -3.39 6.02
N SER A 56 15.16 -3.31 7.27
CA SER A 56 16.53 -3.66 7.63
C SER A 56 16.85 -5.09 7.25
N GLY A 57 17.76 -5.27 6.27
CA GLY A 57 18.18 -6.57 5.78
C GLY A 57 17.34 -7.15 4.63
N LEU A 58 16.32 -6.44 4.15
CA LEU A 58 15.60 -6.80 2.92
C LEU A 58 16.35 -6.31 1.69
N GLY A 59 16.51 -7.19 0.70
CA GLY A 59 17.01 -6.84 -0.63
C GLY A 59 15.92 -6.33 -1.56
N HIS A 60 16.32 -5.90 -2.76
CA HIS A 60 15.40 -5.46 -3.83
C HIS A 60 14.38 -6.55 -4.19
N ASP A 61 14.83 -7.80 -4.32
CA ASP A 61 13.97 -8.94 -4.65
C ASP A 61 12.96 -9.24 -3.53
N ASP A 62 13.34 -9.09 -2.26
CA ASP A 62 12.44 -9.31 -1.12
C ASP A 62 11.34 -8.24 -1.10
N VAL A 63 11.72 -6.99 -1.29
CA VAL A 63 10.77 -5.87 -1.42
C VAL A 63 9.84 -6.08 -2.60
N ARG A 64 10.35 -6.53 -3.75
CA ARG A 64 9.54 -6.84 -4.92
C ARG A 64 8.51 -7.94 -4.64
N LYS A 65 8.89 -9.02 -3.93
CA LYS A 65 7.95 -10.09 -3.55
C LYS A 65 6.84 -9.57 -2.65
N ILE A 66 7.19 -8.78 -1.64
CA ILE A 66 6.22 -8.12 -0.76
C ILE A 66 5.27 -7.24 -1.57
N ALA A 67 5.81 -6.42 -2.47
CA ALA A 67 5.03 -5.56 -3.32
C ALA A 67 4.07 -6.33 -4.24
N VAL A 68 4.53 -7.43 -4.84
CA VAL A 68 3.65 -8.31 -5.65
C VAL A 68 2.53 -8.91 -4.81
N GLY A 69 2.78 -9.24 -3.54
CA GLY A 69 1.75 -9.74 -2.61
C GLY A 69 0.65 -8.73 -2.29
N LEU A 70 0.88 -7.44 -2.56
CA LEU A 70 -0.12 -6.38 -2.40
C LEU A 70 -1.00 -6.20 -3.64
N VAL A 71 -0.69 -6.85 -4.76
CA VAL A 71 -1.47 -6.73 -5.99
C VAL A 71 -2.85 -7.37 -5.81
N SER A 72 -3.89 -6.68 -6.25
CA SER A 72 -5.31 -7.00 -6.05
C SER A 72 -5.87 -6.73 -4.66
N GLU A 73 -5.03 -6.37 -3.69
CA GLU A 73 -5.49 -6.02 -2.35
C GLU A 73 -6.23 -4.68 -2.35
N ILE A 74 -7.21 -4.58 -1.45
CA ILE A 74 -8.04 -3.40 -1.29
C ILE A 74 -7.75 -2.79 0.08
N PHE A 75 -7.41 -1.51 0.05
CA PHE A 75 -7.17 -0.69 1.21
C PHE A 75 -8.26 0.37 1.33
N VAL A 76 -8.53 0.74 2.56
CA VAL A 76 -9.40 1.83 2.95
C VAL A 76 -8.51 2.92 3.53
N ARG A 77 -8.78 4.17 3.15
CA ARG A 77 -8.18 5.33 3.80
C ARG A 77 -9.14 5.88 4.82
N GLU A 78 -8.65 6.08 6.04
CA GLU A 78 -9.39 6.82 7.06
C GLU A 78 -8.59 8.05 7.44
N LYS A 79 -9.31 9.16 7.64
CA LYS A 79 -8.71 10.39 8.15
C LYS A 79 -9.00 10.47 9.64
N ASP A 80 -7.95 10.52 10.46
CA ASP A 80 -8.09 10.64 11.90
C ASP A 80 -8.52 12.07 12.32
N GLU A 81 -8.75 12.27 13.62
CA GLU A 81 -9.19 13.56 14.17
C GLU A 81 -8.13 14.68 14.02
N ASP A 82 -6.85 14.30 13.92
CA ASP A 82 -5.71 15.20 13.74
C ASP A 82 -5.43 15.50 12.25
N GLY A 83 -6.12 14.80 11.36
CA GLY A 83 -6.07 14.96 9.92
C GLY A 83 -4.98 14.14 9.22
N PHE A 84 -4.34 13.20 9.92
CA PHE A 84 -3.50 12.18 9.31
C PHE A 84 -4.35 11.17 8.55
N ILE A 85 -3.75 10.56 7.53
CA ILE A 85 -4.39 9.53 6.72
C ILE A 85 -3.81 8.20 7.14
N ASP A 86 -4.65 7.36 7.73
CA ASP A 86 -4.36 5.98 8.02
C ASP A 86 -4.83 5.09 6.87
N ILE A 87 -4.08 4.02 6.60
CA ILE A 87 -4.38 3.06 5.55
C ILE A 87 -4.61 1.69 6.19
N TYR A 88 -5.79 1.13 5.97
CA TYR A 88 -6.21 -0.17 6.48
C TYR A 88 -6.46 -1.13 5.33
N HIS A 89 -6.13 -2.39 5.51
CA HIS A 89 -6.66 -3.47 4.69
C HIS A 89 -8.18 -3.57 4.87
N ILE A 90 -8.91 -4.05 3.87
CA ILE A 90 -10.39 -4.20 3.94
C ILE A 90 -10.87 -5.11 5.08
N GLU A 91 -9.98 -5.97 5.60
CA GLU A 91 -10.23 -6.80 6.80
C GLU A 91 -10.12 -6.00 8.12
N GLY A 92 -9.80 -4.70 8.06
CA GLY A 92 -9.71 -3.81 9.22
C GLY A 92 -8.33 -3.78 9.90
N LEU A 93 -7.31 -4.40 9.30
CA LEU A 93 -5.93 -4.38 9.83
C LEU A 93 -5.16 -3.19 9.27
N PRO A 94 -4.36 -2.46 10.06
CA PRO A 94 -3.43 -1.46 9.54
C PRO A 94 -2.50 -2.06 8.48
N LEU A 95 -2.17 -1.31 7.42
CA LEU A 95 -1.35 -1.81 6.31
C LEU A 95 -0.05 -2.48 6.78
N ALA A 96 0.65 -1.85 7.73
CA ALA A 96 1.87 -2.38 8.31
C ALA A 96 1.67 -3.74 9.01
N GLU A 97 0.59 -3.87 9.78
CA GLU A 97 0.27 -5.11 10.49
C GLU A 97 -0.16 -6.22 9.55
N TRP A 98 -0.99 -5.89 8.55
CA TRP A 98 -1.40 -6.83 7.51
C TRP A 98 -0.19 -7.34 6.73
N LEU A 99 0.73 -6.45 6.35
CA LEU A 99 1.99 -6.81 5.71
C LEU A 99 2.79 -7.75 6.60
N LEU A 100 3.03 -7.41 7.87
CA LEU A 100 3.78 -8.28 8.79
C LEU A 100 3.13 -9.65 8.99
N ALA A 101 1.80 -9.74 8.99
CA ALA A 101 1.07 -11.00 9.13
C ALA A 101 1.15 -11.88 7.86
N ASN A 102 1.26 -11.27 6.68
CA ASN A 102 1.25 -11.97 5.38
C ASN A 102 2.65 -12.12 4.75
N THR A 103 3.66 -11.41 5.26
CA THR A 103 5.07 -11.54 4.85
C THR A 103 5.75 -12.88 5.20
N PRO A 104 5.36 -13.65 6.24
CA PRO A 104 5.94 -14.98 6.50
C PRO A 104 5.73 -15.98 5.36
N TYR A 105 4.82 -15.69 4.42
CA TYR A 105 4.55 -16.51 3.23
C TYR A 105 5.29 -16.05 1.97
N LEU A 106 6.08 -14.96 2.02
CA LEU A 106 6.81 -14.41 0.88
C LEU A 106 8.30 -14.84 0.84
N ASN A 107 8.75 -15.53 1.90
CA ASN A 107 10.09 -16.12 2.02
C ASN A 107 10.13 -17.65 1.82
N GLN A 108 9.01 -18.28 1.42
CA GLN A 108 8.96 -19.71 1.10
C GLN A 108 9.05 -19.98 -0.41
#